data_AF-U5HET4-F1
#
_entry.id   AF-U5HET4-F1
#
_cell.length_a   1.000
_cell.length_b   1.000
_cell.length_c   1.000
_cell.angle_alpha   90.00
_cell.angle_beta   90.00
_cell.angle_gamma   90.00
#
_symmetry.space_group_name_H-M   'P 1'
#
loop_
_entity.id
_entity.type
_entity.pdbx_description
1 polymer ?
#
loop_
_entity_poly.entity_id
_entity_poly.type
_entity_poly.pdbx_seq_one_letter_code
_entity_poly.pdbx_strand_id
1 'polypeptide(L)'
;MSSAMSPLVELALDSRWAYFSVCYVVSVLSLTFWYYAVVYAFGFDSTPNEAFGDKERSLRIAQSKQRSWVLTGTAAFIMTIASIPFNYDLLRHGLDPRYVQRREALARAVVAFFVAYLNTSPCLPVGSITSPTPSCSALYIDGTSVTLFCGAAMMELPTAVLALSMLVPRTRSDLVFTSLFFLTRILYHVILIAVYASKHGVAYSSGLDIVDPTYIPLVGVILAAPLHVLWFSSALVGMLKRSKKARSVAMVPATATSAVDQSRTSITDATKAEALTASKVVAQRPKLVSLASSYLSSPRPFLHVRTPLPNPIASTRPLPSHSRRHLEREVRDFFLQARRDLLPLGAQNWLQRDENDILKAQVLGPSLNLVRLQAGRLSATGRADVRRFGGKVRRSLLEGSGLPLGLGRGVRRATETA
;
A
#
# COMPACT_ATOMS: atom_id res chain seq x y z
N MET A 1 -4.22 50.81 -29.57
CA MET A 1 -3.12 50.16 -28.82
C MET A 1 -3.72 49.00 -28.03
N SER A 2 -3.72 47.79 -28.59
CA SER A 2 -4.15 46.59 -27.87
C SER A 2 -3.05 46.23 -26.88
N SER A 3 -3.29 46.50 -25.59
CA SER A 3 -2.47 45.98 -24.50
C SER A 3 -2.36 44.47 -24.68
N ALA A 4 -1.14 43.98 -24.94
CA ALA A 4 -0.84 42.57 -24.95
C ALA A 4 -1.05 42.04 -23.53
N MET A 5 -2.27 41.60 -23.21
CA MET A 5 -2.46 40.76 -22.04
C MET A 5 -1.52 39.57 -22.19
N SER A 6 -0.77 39.27 -21.14
CA SER A 6 0.14 38.15 -21.20
C SER A 6 -0.67 36.87 -21.50
N PRO A 7 -0.19 35.97 -22.36
CA PRO A 7 -0.91 34.73 -22.69
C PRO A 7 -1.23 33.88 -21.45
N LEU A 8 -0.52 34.11 -20.32
CA LEU A 8 -0.84 33.53 -19.02
C LEU A 8 -2.16 34.03 -18.41
N VAL A 9 -2.51 35.30 -18.62
CA VAL A 9 -3.79 35.85 -18.13
C VAL A 9 -4.95 35.40 -19.00
N GLU A 10 -4.75 35.30 -20.31
CA GLU A 10 -5.76 34.76 -21.23
C GLU A 10 -6.01 33.26 -20.97
N LEU A 11 -4.95 32.49 -20.67
CA LEU A 11 -5.06 31.10 -20.22
C LEU A 11 -5.74 30.97 -18.86
N ALA A 12 -5.47 31.89 -17.91
CA ALA A 12 -6.11 31.90 -16.59
C ALA A 12 -7.60 32.29 -16.64
N LEU A 13 -7.99 33.08 -17.66
CA LEU A 13 -9.37 33.51 -17.90
C LEU A 13 -10.17 32.53 -18.75
N ASP A 14 -9.56 31.46 -19.28
CA ASP A 14 -10.34 30.41 -19.93
C ASP A 14 -11.32 29.82 -18.90
N SER A 15 -12.61 29.96 -19.20
CA SER A 15 -13.75 29.49 -18.42
C SER A 15 -13.58 28.07 -17.87
N ARG A 16 -12.81 27.22 -18.56
CA ARG A 16 -12.49 25.85 -18.15
C ARG A 16 -11.66 25.78 -16.87
N TRP A 17 -10.65 26.64 -16.74
CA TRP A 17 -9.80 26.71 -15.55
C TRP A 17 -10.52 27.34 -14.37
N ALA A 18 -11.34 28.35 -14.63
CA ALA A 18 -12.20 28.95 -13.62
C ALA A 18 -13.16 27.88 -13.06
N TYR A 19 -13.85 27.14 -13.92
CA TYR A 19 -14.74 26.04 -13.50
C TYR A 19 -14.00 24.96 -12.70
N PHE A 20 -12.86 24.47 -13.20
CA PHE A 20 -12.07 23.47 -12.48
C PHE A 20 -11.61 23.96 -11.11
N SER A 21 -11.14 25.21 -11.01
CA SER A 21 -10.69 25.81 -9.76
C SER A 21 -11.84 25.97 -8.77
N VAL A 22 -13.02 26.39 -9.23
CA VAL A 22 -14.24 26.44 -8.41
C VAL A 22 -14.60 25.04 -7.91
N CYS A 23 -14.65 24.03 -8.80
CA CYS A 23 -14.91 22.65 -8.40
C CYS A 23 -13.88 22.13 -7.39
N TYR A 24 -12.61 22.46 -7.57
CA TYR A 24 -11.54 22.07 -6.66
C TYR A 24 -11.71 22.70 -5.28
N VAL A 25 -11.93 24.01 -5.19
CA VAL A 25 -12.17 24.72 -3.92
C VAL A 25 -13.42 24.18 -3.24
N VAL A 26 -14.52 24.01 -3.96
CA VAL A 26 -15.75 23.41 -3.43
C VAL A 26 -15.51 22.00 -2.92
N SER A 27 -14.70 21.20 -3.62
CA SER A 27 -14.35 19.85 -3.20
C SER A 27 -13.50 19.83 -1.94
N VAL A 28 -12.50 20.72 -1.81
CA VAL A 28 -11.71 20.87 -0.59
C VAL A 28 -12.62 21.24 0.59
N LEU A 29 -13.45 22.26 0.43
CA LEU A 29 -14.40 22.68 1.47
C LEU A 29 -15.37 21.55 1.84
N SER A 30 -15.88 20.82 0.86
CA SER A 30 -16.80 19.69 1.08
C SER A 30 -16.12 18.53 1.81
N LEU A 31 -14.88 18.18 1.44
CA LEU A 31 -14.09 17.15 2.10
C LEU A 31 -13.74 17.55 3.53
N THR A 32 -13.36 18.81 3.75
CA THR A 32 -13.10 19.36 5.08
C THR A 32 -14.35 19.35 5.95
N PHE A 33 -15.48 19.83 5.43
CA PHE A 33 -16.77 19.80 6.13
C PHE A 33 -17.19 18.37 6.46
N TRP A 34 -17.12 17.46 5.47
CA TRP A 34 -17.42 16.04 5.67
C TRP A 34 -16.53 15.41 6.74
N TYR A 35 -15.23 15.72 6.73
CA TYR A 35 -14.30 15.28 7.76
C TYR A 35 -14.75 15.73 9.15
N TYR A 36 -15.07 17.01 9.33
CA TYR A 36 -15.54 17.53 10.62
C TYR A 36 -16.89 16.93 11.04
N ALA A 37 -17.82 16.75 10.10
CA ALA A 37 -19.11 16.10 10.36
C ALA A 37 -18.94 14.66 10.85
N VAL A 38 -18.04 13.88 10.22
CA VAL A 38 -17.68 12.52 10.67
C VAL A 38 -17.00 12.57 12.04
N VAL A 39 -16.04 13.48 12.25
CA VAL A 39 -15.38 13.64 13.55
C VAL A 39 -16.39 13.90 14.67
N TYR A 40 -17.34 14.79 14.41
CA TYR A 40 -18.41 15.12 15.35
C TYR A 40 -19.37 13.94 15.58
N ALA A 41 -19.89 13.33 14.51
CA ALA A 41 -20.88 12.26 14.58
C ALA A 41 -20.37 11.00 15.30
N PHE A 42 -19.07 10.69 15.20
CA PHE A 42 -18.46 9.54 15.86
C PHE A 42 -17.87 9.88 17.26
N GLY A 43 -18.06 11.10 17.75
CA GLY A 43 -17.55 11.53 19.07
C GLY A 43 -16.02 11.46 19.15
N PHE A 44 -15.34 11.76 18.05
CA PHE A 44 -13.89 11.73 18.01
C PHE A 44 -13.32 12.98 18.70
N ASP A 45 -12.56 12.80 19.78
CA ASP A 45 -11.94 13.91 20.52
C ASP A 45 -11.12 14.82 19.61
N SER A 46 -11.50 16.09 19.57
CA SER A 46 -10.89 17.12 18.73
C SER A 46 -9.80 17.91 19.47
N THR A 47 -9.72 17.78 20.79
CA THR A 47 -8.81 18.57 21.63
C THR A 47 -7.37 18.01 21.57
N PRO A 48 -6.38 18.80 21.11
CA PRO A 48 -4.97 18.42 21.16
C PRO A 48 -4.44 18.63 22.58
N ASN A 49 -4.90 17.83 23.56
CA ASN A 49 -4.29 17.86 24.88
C ASN A 49 -2.89 17.24 24.81
N GLU A 50 -1.92 17.78 25.54
CA GLU A 50 -0.60 17.17 25.68
C GLU A 50 -0.76 15.79 26.35
N ALA A 51 -0.63 14.73 25.54
CA ALA A 51 -0.86 13.37 26.01
C ALA A 51 0.28 12.95 26.95
N PHE A 52 -0.01 12.84 28.24
CA PHE A 52 0.90 12.25 29.22
C PHE A 52 0.69 10.73 29.24
N GLY A 53 1.37 10.00 28.34
CA GLY A 53 1.55 8.54 28.45
C GLY A 53 1.43 7.74 27.14
N ASP A 54 2.15 6.61 27.09
CA ASP A 54 2.23 5.73 25.90
C ASP A 54 0.87 5.15 25.47
N LYS A 55 -0.02 4.87 26.44
CA LYS A 55 -1.35 4.31 26.17
C LYS A 55 -2.23 5.30 25.40
N GLU A 56 -2.22 6.57 25.81
CA GLU A 56 -2.99 7.62 25.15
C GLU A 56 -2.48 7.88 23.73
N ARG A 57 -1.15 7.91 23.54
CA ARG A 57 -0.53 8.00 22.22
C ARG A 57 -1.00 6.88 21.29
N SER A 58 -1.07 5.64 21.78
CA SER A 58 -1.53 4.50 20.97
C SER A 58 -3.01 4.62 20.55
N LEU A 59 -3.88 5.14 21.42
CA LEU A 59 -5.29 5.38 21.13
C LEU A 59 -5.46 6.48 20.09
N ARG A 60 -4.71 7.58 20.19
CA ARG A 60 -4.72 8.67 19.20
C ARG A 60 -4.28 8.18 17.83
N ILE A 61 -3.23 7.35 17.76
CA ILE A 61 -2.80 6.74 16.50
C ILE A 61 -3.91 5.85 15.91
N ALA A 62 -4.61 5.07 16.75
CA ALA A 62 -5.70 4.23 16.29
C ALA A 62 -6.89 5.05 15.78
N GLN A 63 -7.28 6.11 16.49
CA GLN A 63 -8.35 7.03 16.08
C GLN A 63 -7.98 7.78 14.80
N SER A 64 -6.77 8.30 14.70
CA SER A 64 -6.27 8.98 13.49
C SER A 64 -6.32 8.05 12.26
N LYS A 65 -5.93 6.79 12.43
CA LYS A 65 -6.05 5.76 11.38
C LYS A 65 -7.52 5.54 10.99
N GLN A 66 -8.41 5.43 11.97
CA GLN A 66 -9.84 5.24 11.69
C GLN A 66 -10.44 6.42 10.92
N ARG A 67 -10.11 7.66 11.32
CA ARG A 67 -10.54 8.89 10.62
C ARG A 67 -10.04 8.92 9.17
N SER A 68 -8.78 8.56 8.94
CA SER A 68 -8.22 8.44 7.59
C SER A 68 -8.97 7.41 6.76
N TRP A 69 -9.34 6.25 7.33
CA TRP A 69 -10.13 5.24 6.62
C TRP A 69 -11.54 5.71 6.26
N VAL A 70 -12.19 6.53 7.09
CA VAL A 70 -13.49 7.12 6.71
C VAL A 70 -13.34 8.02 5.50
N LEU A 71 -12.37 8.95 5.51
CA LEU A 71 -12.15 9.87 4.41
C LEU A 71 -11.80 9.13 3.11
N THR A 72 -10.85 8.19 3.18
CA THR A 72 -10.47 7.35 2.04
C THR A 72 -11.63 6.51 1.52
N GLY A 73 -12.41 5.91 2.41
CA GLY A 73 -13.57 5.10 2.05
C GLY A 73 -14.64 5.90 1.35
N THR A 74 -14.99 7.08 1.88
CA THR A 74 -15.97 7.98 1.26
C THR A 74 -15.49 8.48 -0.10
N ALA A 75 -14.23 8.93 -0.20
CA ALA A 75 -13.69 9.41 -1.48
C ALA A 75 -13.68 8.31 -2.54
N ALA A 76 -13.18 7.11 -2.20
CA ALA A 76 -13.18 5.96 -3.11
C ALA A 76 -14.59 5.55 -3.53
N PHE A 77 -15.57 5.62 -2.62
CA PHE A 77 -16.97 5.32 -2.91
C PHE A 77 -17.58 6.33 -3.89
N ILE A 78 -17.39 7.64 -3.67
CA ILE A 78 -17.85 8.70 -4.57
C ILE A 78 -17.23 8.52 -5.96
N MET A 79 -15.92 8.28 -6.03
CA MET A 79 -15.20 8.01 -7.28
C MET A 79 -15.78 6.80 -8.03
N THR A 80 -16.09 5.72 -7.30
CA THR A 80 -16.70 4.52 -7.89
C THR A 80 -18.09 4.83 -8.45
N ILE A 81 -18.96 5.52 -7.71
CA ILE A 81 -20.30 5.89 -8.19
C ILE A 81 -20.22 6.80 -9.42
N ALA A 82 -19.36 7.81 -9.37
CA ALA A 82 -19.19 8.76 -10.46
C ALA A 82 -18.69 8.10 -11.76
N SER A 83 -18.00 6.95 -11.65
CA SER A 83 -17.51 6.18 -12.80
C SER A 83 -18.60 5.39 -13.55
N ILE A 84 -19.73 5.08 -12.88
CA ILE A 84 -20.81 4.24 -13.42
C ILE A 84 -21.32 4.75 -14.78
N PRO A 85 -21.68 6.03 -14.97
CA PRO A 85 -22.18 6.51 -16.26
C PRO A 85 -21.20 6.30 -17.42
N PHE A 86 -19.90 6.52 -17.19
CA PHE A 86 -18.87 6.34 -18.22
C PHE A 86 -18.68 4.87 -18.59
N ASN A 87 -18.67 3.99 -17.58
CA ASN A 87 -18.57 2.54 -17.79
C ASN A 87 -19.83 1.98 -18.46
N TYR A 88 -21.01 2.49 -18.12
CA TYR A 88 -22.26 2.13 -18.76
C TYR A 88 -22.23 2.47 -20.24
N ASP A 89 -21.83 3.69 -20.60
CA ASP A 89 -21.73 4.11 -22.00
C ASP A 89 -20.69 3.26 -22.76
N LEU A 90 -19.54 2.96 -22.14
CA LEU A 90 -18.50 2.11 -22.73
C LEU A 90 -18.98 0.67 -22.96
N LEU A 91 -19.64 0.05 -21.98
CA LEU A 91 -20.12 -1.33 -22.07
C LEU A 91 -21.30 -1.46 -23.05
N ARG A 92 -22.23 -0.49 -23.04
CA ARG A 92 -23.42 -0.49 -23.91
C ARG A 92 -23.06 -0.44 -25.40
N HIS A 93 -21.94 0.19 -25.74
CA HIS A 93 -21.48 0.33 -27.12
C HIS A 93 -20.31 -0.62 -27.47
N GLY A 94 -20.19 -1.74 -26.75
CA GLY A 94 -19.24 -2.80 -27.11
C GLY A 94 -17.77 -2.41 -26.92
N LEU A 95 -17.46 -1.62 -25.88
CA LEU A 95 -16.13 -1.10 -25.56
C LEU A 95 -15.57 -0.10 -26.58
N ASP A 96 -16.43 0.54 -27.37
CA ASP A 96 -16.03 1.59 -28.31
C ASP A 96 -15.98 2.97 -27.60
N PRO A 97 -14.79 3.58 -27.43
CA PRO A 97 -14.62 4.82 -26.68
C PRO A 97 -15.30 6.03 -27.34
N ARG A 98 -15.66 5.94 -28.63
CA ARG A 98 -16.38 7.00 -29.35
C ARG A 98 -17.72 7.36 -28.73
N TYR A 99 -18.42 6.35 -28.21
CA TYR A 99 -19.78 6.51 -27.72
C TYR A 99 -19.82 6.83 -26.22
N VAL A 100 -18.66 6.94 -25.57
CA VAL A 100 -18.58 7.37 -24.18
C VAL A 100 -18.87 8.86 -24.12
N GLN A 101 -20.02 9.23 -23.53
CA GLN A 101 -20.36 10.63 -23.36
C GLN A 101 -19.35 11.29 -22.43
N ARG A 102 -18.75 12.40 -22.87
CA ARG A 102 -17.69 13.07 -22.10
C ARG A 102 -18.15 13.64 -20.78
N ARG A 103 -19.42 14.08 -20.73
CA ARG A 103 -20.05 14.70 -19.55
C ARG A 103 -19.08 15.66 -18.86
N GLU A 104 -18.51 16.60 -19.63
CA GLU A 104 -17.28 17.32 -19.24
C GLU A 104 -17.39 18.01 -17.87
N ALA A 105 -18.54 18.57 -17.55
CA ALA A 105 -18.80 19.22 -16.26
C ALA A 105 -18.67 18.24 -15.09
N LEU A 106 -19.24 17.03 -15.23
CA LEU A 106 -19.13 15.96 -14.23
C LEU A 106 -17.70 15.44 -14.19
N ALA A 107 -17.09 15.16 -15.33
CA ALA A 107 -15.75 14.60 -15.39
C ALA A 107 -14.71 15.54 -14.74
N ARG A 108 -14.77 16.84 -15.06
CA ARG A 108 -13.91 17.86 -14.42
C ARG A 108 -14.17 17.97 -12.92
N ALA A 109 -15.43 17.93 -12.48
CA ALA A 109 -15.76 17.98 -11.06
C ALA A 109 -15.22 16.77 -10.30
N VAL A 110 -15.30 15.56 -10.88
CA VAL A 110 -14.81 14.32 -10.29
C VAL A 110 -13.27 14.31 -10.23
N VAL A 111 -12.59 14.75 -11.28
CA VAL A 111 -11.13 14.92 -11.26
C VAL A 111 -10.72 15.95 -10.21
N ALA A 112 -11.38 17.11 -10.17
CA ALA A 112 -11.12 18.14 -9.18
C ALA A 112 -11.32 17.63 -7.75
N PHE A 113 -12.37 16.84 -7.52
CA PHE A 113 -12.62 16.16 -6.25
C PHE A 113 -11.51 15.17 -5.88
N PHE A 114 -11.06 14.36 -6.83
CA PHE A 114 -9.96 13.41 -6.59
C PHE A 114 -8.65 14.13 -6.26
N VAL A 115 -8.31 15.18 -7.00
CA VAL A 115 -7.11 16.00 -6.74
C VAL A 115 -7.22 16.69 -5.37
N ALA A 116 -8.40 17.23 -5.03
CA ALA A 116 -8.67 17.80 -3.71
C ALA A 116 -8.49 16.75 -2.60
N TYR A 117 -8.97 15.52 -2.80
CA TYR A 117 -8.76 14.42 -1.86
C TYR A 117 -7.28 14.07 -1.69
N LEU A 118 -6.51 13.98 -2.79
CA LEU A 118 -5.08 13.70 -2.71
C LEU A 118 -4.32 14.82 -1.97
N ASN A 119 -4.72 16.08 -2.17
CA ASN A 119 -4.11 17.24 -1.53
C ASN A 119 -4.54 17.42 -0.06
N THR A 120 -5.71 16.90 0.34
CA THR A 120 -6.20 16.93 1.72
C THR A 120 -5.76 15.71 2.55
N SER A 121 -5.28 14.64 1.90
CA SER A 121 -4.59 13.52 2.53
C SER A 121 -3.38 14.04 3.36
N PRO A 122 -3.06 13.46 4.53
CA PRO A 122 -2.55 14.16 5.73
C PRO A 122 -1.09 14.66 5.69
N CYS A 123 -0.57 15.04 4.52
CA CYS A 123 0.72 15.71 4.36
C CYS A 123 0.68 17.22 4.62
N LEU A 124 -0.42 17.77 5.13
CA LEU A 124 -0.45 19.13 5.66
C LEU A 124 -0.31 19.09 7.20
N PRO A 125 0.91 19.11 7.76
CA PRO A 125 1.09 19.97 8.91
C PRO A 125 0.65 21.36 8.44
N VAL A 126 -0.23 22.00 9.20
CA VAL A 126 -0.93 23.26 8.92
C VAL A 126 -0.01 24.47 8.62
N GLY A 127 1.31 24.26 8.41
CA GLY A 127 2.32 25.29 8.24
C GLY A 127 3.03 25.36 6.87
N SER A 128 2.59 24.66 5.82
CA SER A 128 3.26 24.76 4.49
C SER A 128 2.25 24.85 3.34
N ILE A 129 1.56 25.99 3.25
CA ILE A 129 0.62 26.34 2.18
C ILE A 129 1.35 26.99 0.97
N THR A 130 2.67 27.14 1.00
CA THR A 130 3.36 28.09 0.12
C THR A 130 3.68 27.62 -1.30
N SER A 131 3.28 26.43 -1.74
CA SER A 131 3.42 26.08 -3.17
C SER A 131 2.43 25.00 -3.61
N PRO A 132 1.27 25.36 -4.21
CA PRO A 132 0.51 24.40 -5.00
C PRO A 132 1.42 23.99 -6.16
N THR A 133 1.96 22.77 -6.16
CA THR A 133 2.75 22.29 -7.30
C THR A 133 1.80 22.13 -8.50
N PRO A 134 1.94 22.95 -9.56
CA PRO A 134 1.03 22.92 -10.71
C PRO A 134 1.22 21.65 -11.58
N SER A 135 2.15 20.78 -11.23
CA SER A 135 2.60 19.65 -12.06
C SER A 135 1.58 18.52 -12.19
N CYS A 136 0.70 18.30 -11.20
CA CYS A 136 -0.35 17.28 -11.34
C CYS A 136 -1.59 17.78 -12.11
N SER A 137 -1.83 19.09 -12.14
CA SER A 137 -2.98 19.70 -12.80
C SER A 137 -2.82 19.73 -14.33
N ALA A 138 -1.58 19.81 -14.82
CA ALA A 138 -1.31 19.95 -16.25
C ALA A 138 -1.62 18.69 -17.07
N LEU A 139 -1.66 17.50 -16.46
CA LEU A 139 -1.94 16.25 -17.18
C LEU A 139 -3.44 16.06 -17.51
N TYR A 140 -4.33 16.86 -16.89
CA TYR A 140 -5.80 16.74 -17.02
C TYR A 140 -6.43 17.82 -17.91
N ILE A 141 -5.63 18.55 -18.68
CA ILE A 141 -6.11 19.66 -19.51
C ILE A 141 -6.91 19.15 -20.71
N ASP A 142 -6.59 17.95 -21.20
CA ASP A 142 -7.31 17.34 -22.32
C ASP A 142 -8.61 16.67 -21.84
N GLY A 143 -9.76 17.13 -22.35
CA GLY A 143 -11.10 16.68 -21.95
C GLY A 143 -11.31 15.16 -22.11
N THR A 144 -10.57 14.53 -23.02
CA THR A 144 -10.66 13.08 -23.23
C THR A 144 -9.96 12.29 -22.13
N SER A 145 -8.82 12.79 -21.64
CA SER A 145 -8.10 12.19 -20.52
C SER A 145 -8.93 12.25 -19.22
N VAL A 146 -9.70 13.33 -19.02
CA VAL A 146 -10.60 13.48 -17.87
C VAL A 146 -11.74 12.45 -17.93
N THR A 147 -12.31 12.22 -19.11
CA THR A 147 -13.38 11.23 -19.32
C THR A 147 -12.88 9.80 -19.05
N LEU A 148 -11.72 9.44 -19.60
CA LEU A 148 -11.09 8.15 -19.33
C LEU A 148 -10.79 7.99 -17.85
N PHE A 149 -10.22 9.01 -17.20
CA PHE A 149 -9.94 8.98 -15.78
C PHE A 149 -11.21 8.69 -14.95
N CYS A 150 -12.34 9.32 -15.30
CA CYS A 150 -13.60 9.07 -14.62
C CYS A 150 -14.13 7.66 -14.86
N GLY A 151 -13.99 7.10 -16.07
CA GLY A 151 -14.29 5.68 -16.31
C GLY A 151 -13.35 4.74 -15.53
N ALA A 152 -12.07 5.09 -15.44
CA ALA A 152 -11.05 4.37 -14.69
C ALA A 152 -11.25 4.45 -13.17
N ALA A 153 -11.99 5.43 -12.67
CA ALA A 153 -12.30 5.58 -11.25
C ALA A 153 -13.07 4.39 -10.63
N MET A 154 -13.66 3.51 -11.45
CA MET A 154 -14.21 2.22 -11.01
C MET A 154 -13.13 1.34 -10.32
N MET A 155 -11.85 1.59 -10.61
CA MET A 155 -10.71 0.97 -9.94
C MET A 155 -10.58 1.32 -8.45
N GLU A 156 -11.33 2.30 -7.94
CA GLU A 156 -11.38 2.63 -6.51
C GLU A 156 -12.34 1.73 -5.70
N LEU A 157 -13.18 0.93 -6.35
CA LEU A 157 -14.06 -0.03 -5.68
C LEU A 157 -13.34 -0.93 -4.63
N PRO A 158 -12.20 -1.58 -4.95
CA PRO A 158 -11.45 -2.35 -3.93
C PRO A 158 -10.99 -1.49 -2.76
N THR A 159 -10.63 -0.22 -2.98
CA THR A 159 -10.26 0.72 -1.91
C THR A 159 -11.45 1.03 -1.01
N ALA A 160 -12.63 1.27 -1.60
CA ALA A 160 -13.86 1.52 -0.85
C ALA A 160 -14.23 0.31 0.04
N VAL A 161 -14.14 -0.91 -0.52
CA VAL A 161 -14.40 -2.14 0.24
C VAL A 161 -13.34 -2.37 1.32
N LEU A 162 -12.07 -2.08 1.04
CA LEU A 162 -11.01 -2.17 2.05
C LEU A 162 -11.26 -1.20 3.21
N ALA A 163 -11.58 0.06 2.91
CA ALA A 163 -11.89 1.06 3.92
C ALA A 163 -13.09 0.64 4.77
N LEU A 164 -14.16 0.15 4.15
CA LEU A 164 -15.33 -0.39 4.85
C LEU A 164 -14.95 -1.55 5.78
N SER A 165 -14.06 -2.45 5.34
CA SER A 165 -13.59 -3.57 6.17
C SER A 165 -12.73 -3.15 7.37
N MET A 166 -12.10 -1.97 7.30
CA MET A 166 -11.33 -1.38 8.40
C MET A 166 -12.24 -0.67 9.40
N LEU A 167 -13.35 -0.08 8.93
CA LEU A 167 -14.35 0.58 9.77
C LEU A 167 -15.28 -0.42 10.47
N VAL A 168 -15.69 -1.47 9.75
CA VAL A 168 -16.58 -2.50 10.26
C VAL A 168 -15.87 -3.86 10.12
N PRO A 169 -15.08 -4.29 11.11
CA PRO A 169 -14.29 -5.53 11.01
C PRO A 169 -15.10 -6.79 10.69
N ARG A 170 -16.42 -6.77 10.94
CA ARG A 170 -17.34 -7.86 10.59
C ARG A 170 -17.51 -8.06 9.08
N THR A 171 -17.34 -7.01 8.26
CA THR A 171 -17.47 -7.08 6.80
C THR A 171 -16.17 -7.50 6.10
N ARG A 172 -15.09 -7.73 6.86
CA ARG A 172 -13.79 -8.05 6.29
C ARG A 172 -13.77 -9.43 5.64
N SER A 173 -13.65 -9.42 4.31
CA SER A 173 -13.38 -10.61 3.50
C SER A 173 -12.17 -10.38 2.60
N ASP A 174 -11.08 -11.10 2.89
CA ASP A 174 -9.84 -11.03 2.09
C ASP A 174 -10.08 -11.51 0.64
N LEU A 175 -11.01 -12.46 0.44
CA LEU A 175 -11.38 -12.97 -0.87
C LEU A 175 -12.10 -11.91 -1.69
N VAL A 176 -13.12 -11.26 -1.13
CA VAL A 176 -13.88 -10.20 -1.83
C VAL A 176 -12.95 -9.05 -2.23
N PHE A 177 -12.09 -8.59 -1.31
CA PHE A 177 -11.11 -7.55 -1.62
C PHE A 177 -10.18 -7.95 -2.77
N THR A 178 -9.61 -9.17 -2.71
CA THR A 178 -8.64 -9.62 -3.73
C THR A 178 -9.31 -9.84 -5.08
N SER A 179 -10.53 -10.40 -5.10
CA SER A 179 -11.32 -10.58 -6.33
C SER A 179 -11.67 -9.24 -6.97
N LEU A 180 -12.16 -8.27 -6.18
CA LEU A 180 -12.45 -6.92 -6.69
C LEU A 180 -11.18 -6.23 -7.21
N PHE A 181 -10.07 -6.33 -6.48
CA PHE A 181 -8.79 -5.77 -6.93
C PHE A 181 -8.38 -6.38 -8.28
N PHE A 182 -8.44 -7.70 -8.43
CA PHE A 182 -8.12 -8.36 -9.69
C PHE A 182 -9.04 -7.90 -10.82
N LEU A 183 -10.36 -7.94 -10.60
CA LEU A 183 -11.34 -7.60 -11.63
C LEU A 183 -11.24 -6.14 -12.08
N THR A 184 -11.18 -5.19 -11.14
CA THR A 184 -11.19 -3.77 -11.49
C THR A 184 -9.80 -3.22 -11.83
N ARG A 185 -8.75 -3.58 -11.08
CA ARG A 185 -7.41 -2.98 -11.28
C ARG A 185 -6.49 -3.74 -12.22
N ILE A 186 -6.75 -5.03 -12.47
CA ILE A 186 -5.93 -5.84 -13.36
C ILE A 186 -6.69 -6.12 -14.66
N LEU A 187 -7.80 -6.84 -14.58
CA LEU A 187 -8.55 -7.25 -15.77
C LEU A 187 -9.12 -6.05 -16.52
N TYR A 188 -9.88 -5.19 -15.85
CA TYR A 188 -10.44 -3.99 -16.48
C TYR A 188 -9.34 -3.02 -16.98
N HIS A 189 -8.23 -2.91 -16.28
CA HIS A 189 -7.08 -2.10 -16.73
C HIS A 189 -6.44 -2.64 -18.02
N VAL A 190 -6.29 -3.96 -18.15
CA VAL A 190 -5.84 -4.61 -19.40
C VAL A 190 -6.85 -4.38 -20.52
N ILE A 191 -8.15 -4.43 -20.24
CA ILE A 191 -9.20 -4.12 -21.22
C ILE A 191 -9.06 -2.66 -21.69
N LEU A 192 -8.88 -1.70 -20.78
CA LEU A 192 -8.66 -0.31 -21.16
C LEU A 192 -7.41 -0.13 -22.03
N ILE A 193 -6.30 -0.79 -21.69
CA ILE A 193 -5.09 -0.77 -22.54
C ILE A 193 -5.40 -1.31 -23.94
N ALA A 194 -6.11 -2.44 -24.05
CA ALA A 194 -6.47 -3.02 -25.33
C ALA A 194 -7.39 -2.10 -26.16
N VAL A 195 -8.39 -1.50 -25.52
CA VAL A 195 -9.32 -0.55 -26.16
C VAL A 195 -8.56 0.67 -26.68
N TYR A 196 -7.71 1.29 -25.86
CA TYR A 196 -6.97 2.49 -26.23
C TYR A 196 -5.74 2.22 -27.12
N ALA A 197 -5.26 0.98 -27.19
CA ALA A 197 -4.24 0.56 -28.16
C ALA A 197 -4.84 0.20 -29.53
N SER A 198 -6.17 -0.02 -29.61
CA SER A 198 -6.85 -0.29 -30.87
C SER A 198 -6.79 0.94 -31.80
N LYS A 199 -6.91 0.70 -33.11
CA LYS A 199 -6.97 1.79 -34.11
C LYS A 199 -8.10 2.79 -33.80
N HIS A 200 -9.24 2.28 -33.31
CA HIS A 200 -10.37 3.11 -32.90
C HIS A 200 -10.04 3.91 -31.63
N GLY A 201 -9.45 3.29 -30.61
CA GLY A 201 -9.03 3.99 -29.41
C GLY A 201 -8.11 5.16 -29.70
N VAL A 202 -7.05 4.93 -30.47
CA VAL A 202 -6.06 5.97 -30.84
C VAL A 202 -6.69 7.10 -31.67
N ALA A 203 -7.55 6.77 -32.62
CA ALA A 203 -8.19 7.76 -33.51
C ALA A 203 -9.17 8.69 -32.77
N TYR A 204 -9.84 8.21 -31.72
CA TYR A 204 -10.87 8.97 -31.00
C TYR A 204 -10.44 9.42 -29.60
N SER A 205 -9.18 9.21 -29.25
CA SER A 205 -8.60 9.60 -27.95
C SER A 205 -8.41 11.10 -27.78
N SER A 206 -8.51 11.91 -28.84
CA SER A 206 -8.32 13.37 -28.78
C SER A 206 -9.60 14.12 -28.44
N GLY A 207 -10.75 13.47 -28.59
CA GLY A 207 -12.04 14.14 -28.37
C GLY A 207 -12.25 15.36 -29.27
N LEU A 208 -11.49 15.50 -30.34
CA LEU A 208 -11.81 16.44 -31.39
C LEU A 208 -12.13 15.57 -32.59
N ASP A 209 -13.25 15.85 -33.26
CA ASP A 209 -13.68 15.13 -34.48
C ASP A 209 -12.68 15.34 -35.65
N ILE A 210 -11.48 15.88 -35.38
CA ILE A 210 -10.54 16.42 -36.35
C ILE A 210 -9.12 15.85 -36.08
N VAL A 211 -8.81 14.84 -36.89
CA VAL A 211 -7.55 14.48 -37.57
C VAL A 211 -6.35 13.94 -36.78
N ASP A 212 -6.07 14.33 -35.54
CA ASP A 212 -4.81 13.90 -34.92
C ASP A 212 -4.95 12.74 -33.93
N PRO A 213 -4.43 11.52 -34.25
CA PRO A 213 -4.40 10.42 -33.30
C PRO A 213 -3.55 10.79 -32.10
N THR A 214 -4.09 10.65 -30.89
CA THR A 214 -3.35 10.89 -29.66
C THR A 214 -3.15 9.59 -28.87
N TYR A 215 -1.94 9.42 -28.37
CA TYR A 215 -1.55 8.28 -27.54
C TYR A 215 -1.54 8.64 -26.05
N ILE A 216 -1.89 9.88 -25.68
CA ILE A 216 -1.82 10.36 -24.29
C ILE A 216 -2.61 9.46 -23.33
N PRO A 217 -3.89 9.09 -23.61
CA PRO A 217 -4.65 8.24 -22.71
C PRO A 217 -4.04 6.84 -22.59
N LEU A 218 -3.55 6.28 -23.70
CA LEU A 218 -2.88 4.98 -23.75
C LEU A 218 -1.60 4.97 -22.90
N VAL A 219 -0.75 5.99 -23.05
CA VAL A 219 0.47 6.14 -22.25
C VAL A 219 0.13 6.23 -20.77
N GLY A 220 -0.91 7.01 -20.41
CA GLY A 220 -1.40 7.12 -19.03
C GLY A 220 -1.79 5.77 -18.42
N VAL A 221 -2.59 4.96 -19.13
CA VAL A 221 -2.97 3.63 -18.62
C VAL A 221 -1.79 2.66 -18.58
N ILE A 222 -0.88 2.68 -19.56
CA ILE A 222 0.32 1.83 -19.54
C ILE A 222 1.20 2.17 -18.33
N LEU A 223 1.43 3.46 -18.05
CA LEU A 223 2.26 3.89 -16.92
C LEU A 223 1.65 3.55 -15.56
N ALA A 224 0.31 3.51 -15.45
CA ALA A 224 -0.38 3.12 -14.22
C ALA A 224 -0.34 1.60 -13.95
N ALA A 225 -0.20 0.76 -14.98
CA ALA A 225 -0.32 -0.69 -14.86
C ALA A 225 0.70 -1.34 -13.89
N PRO A 226 2.02 -0.99 -13.92
CA PRO A 226 3.00 -1.57 -13.01
C PRO A 226 2.66 -1.35 -11.53
N LEU A 227 2.12 -0.17 -11.21
CA LEU A 227 1.70 0.16 -9.85
C LEU A 227 0.60 -0.79 -9.37
N HIS A 228 -0.41 -1.03 -10.20
CA HIS A 228 -1.51 -1.94 -9.89
C HIS A 228 -1.03 -3.40 -9.75
N VAL A 229 -0.12 -3.86 -10.60
CA VAL A 229 0.47 -5.21 -10.51
C VAL A 229 1.27 -5.39 -9.22
N LEU A 230 2.07 -4.40 -8.83
CA LEU A 230 2.86 -4.44 -7.58
C LEU A 230 1.96 -4.49 -6.34
N TRP A 231 0.90 -3.67 -6.32
CA TRP A 231 -0.08 -3.65 -5.24
C TRP A 231 -0.87 -4.97 -5.16
N PHE A 232 -1.30 -5.51 -6.30
CA PHE A 232 -1.99 -6.81 -6.35
C PHE A 232 -1.12 -7.95 -5.83
N SER A 233 0.14 -8.00 -6.29
CA SER A 233 1.11 -9.02 -5.87
C SER A 233 1.31 -9.00 -4.35
N SER A 234 1.38 -7.79 -3.77
CA SER A 234 1.52 -7.59 -2.34
C SER A 234 0.29 -8.06 -1.56
N ALA A 235 -0.91 -7.74 -2.05
CA ALA A 235 -2.17 -8.20 -1.48
C ALA A 235 -2.28 -9.72 -1.51
N LEU A 236 -1.96 -10.34 -2.65
CA LEU A 236 -2.02 -11.79 -2.86
C LEU A 236 -1.05 -12.52 -1.93
N VAL A 237 0.21 -12.09 -1.85
CA VAL A 237 1.19 -12.65 -0.92
C VAL A 237 0.73 -12.52 0.53
N GLY A 238 0.13 -11.38 0.90
CA GLY A 238 -0.45 -11.17 2.22
C GLY A 238 -1.56 -12.18 2.54
N MET A 239 -2.48 -12.40 1.60
CA MET A 239 -3.57 -13.36 1.75
C MET A 239 -3.06 -14.80 1.87
N LEU A 240 -2.12 -15.21 1.02
CA LEU A 240 -1.53 -16.54 1.06
C LEU A 240 -0.82 -16.82 2.39
N LYS A 241 -0.08 -15.83 2.92
CA LYS A 241 0.57 -15.95 4.23
C LYS A 241 -0.44 -16.14 5.37
N ARG A 242 -1.55 -15.38 5.37
CA ARG A 242 -2.61 -15.52 6.38
C ARG A 242 -3.34 -16.85 6.28
N SER A 243 -3.65 -17.30 5.06
CA SER A 243 -4.27 -18.60 4.82
C SER A 243 -3.42 -19.76 5.35
N LYS A 244 -2.10 -19.75 5.08
CA LYS A 244 -1.17 -20.74 5.64
C LYS A 244 -1.15 -20.73 7.17
N LYS A 245 -1.13 -19.55 7.79
CA LYS A 245 -1.17 -19.42 9.25
C LYS A 245 -2.47 -19.95 9.84
N ALA A 246 -3.61 -19.64 9.23
CA ALA A 246 -4.91 -20.15 9.67
C ALA A 246 -4.96 -21.69 9.60
N ARG A 247 -4.46 -22.28 8.52
CA ARG A 247 -4.35 -23.75 8.38
C ARG A 247 -3.44 -24.37 9.45
N SER A 248 -2.29 -23.75 9.75
CA SER A 248 -1.39 -24.27 10.80
C SER A 248 -2.00 -24.25 12.21
N VAL A 249 -2.91 -23.33 12.50
CA VAL A 249 -3.62 -23.28 13.79
C VAL A 249 -4.74 -24.33 13.84
N ALA A 250 -5.47 -24.53 12.73
CA ALA A 250 -6.53 -25.54 12.64
C ALA A 250 -6.00 -26.98 12.69
N MET A 251 -4.75 -27.23 12.24
CA MET A 251 -4.13 -28.56 12.26
C MET A 251 -3.52 -28.94 13.61
N VAL A 252 -3.50 -28.06 14.63
CA VAL A 252 -3.09 -28.45 15.99
C VAL A 252 -4.15 -29.43 16.53
N PRO A 253 -3.86 -30.73 16.61
CA PRO A 253 -4.90 -31.74 16.77
C PRO A 253 -5.54 -31.66 18.16
N ALA A 254 -6.85 -31.87 18.22
CA ALA A 254 -7.62 -32.09 19.45
C ALA A 254 -7.15 -33.33 20.27
N THR A 255 -6.13 -34.04 19.81
CA THR A 255 -5.54 -35.23 20.44
C THR A 255 -4.93 -34.95 21.82
N ALA A 256 -4.60 -33.69 22.15
CA ALA A 256 -4.14 -33.34 23.50
C ALA A 256 -5.27 -33.21 24.54
N THR A 257 -6.54 -33.13 24.11
CA THR A 257 -7.68 -32.97 25.03
C THR A 257 -8.30 -34.30 25.43
N SER A 258 -8.25 -35.33 24.58
CA SER A 258 -8.78 -36.67 24.93
C SER A 258 -7.92 -37.44 25.95
N ALA A 259 -6.63 -37.10 26.10
CA ALA A 259 -5.75 -37.81 27.05
C ALA A 259 -5.90 -37.34 28.52
N VAL A 260 -6.51 -36.18 28.77
CA VAL A 260 -6.69 -35.65 30.13
C VAL A 260 -8.07 -36.00 30.71
N ASP A 261 -9.11 -36.19 29.88
CA ASP A 261 -10.44 -36.59 30.37
C ASP A 261 -10.58 -38.09 30.64
N GLN A 262 -9.77 -38.96 30.02
CA GLN A 262 -9.77 -40.39 30.36
C GLN A 262 -9.12 -40.71 31.71
N SER A 263 -8.40 -39.78 32.33
CA SER A 263 -7.81 -39.97 33.66
C SER A 263 -8.64 -39.38 34.81
N ARG A 264 -9.79 -38.75 34.52
CA ARG A 264 -10.62 -38.07 35.55
C ARG A 264 -12.00 -38.71 35.76
N THR A 265 -12.37 -39.73 34.98
CA THR A 265 -13.63 -40.48 35.11
C THR A 265 -13.54 -41.70 36.04
N SER A 266 -12.46 -41.91 36.78
CA SER A 266 -12.35 -43.03 37.74
C SER A 266 -12.55 -42.66 39.21
N ILE A 267 -12.86 -41.40 39.55
CA ILE A 267 -13.07 -41.01 40.95
C ILE A 267 -14.25 -40.03 41.02
N THR A 268 -15.24 -40.38 41.85
CA THR A 268 -16.50 -39.66 42.17
C THR A 268 -17.70 -39.92 41.24
N ASP A 269 -18.23 -41.13 41.33
CA ASP A 269 -19.69 -41.30 41.41
C ASP A 269 -20.22 -40.68 42.72
N ALA A 270 -21.47 -40.22 42.66
CA ALA A 270 -22.30 -39.76 43.77
C ALA A 270 -21.95 -38.40 44.40
N THR A 271 -22.33 -37.30 43.75
CA THR A 271 -23.47 -36.46 44.22
C THR A 271 -23.66 -35.24 43.33
N LYS A 272 -24.94 -34.85 43.20
CA LYS A 272 -25.43 -33.52 42.82
C LYS A 272 -25.70 -33.28 41.33
N ALA A 273 -26.77 -33.94 40.89
CA ALA A 273 -27.67 -33.40 39.89
C ALA A 273 -28.34 -32.13 40.44
N GLU A 274 -27.96 -30.95 39.95
CA GLU A 274 -28.82 -29.79 39.72
C GLU A 274 -27.97 -28.63 39.16
N ALA A 275 -28.57 -27.83 38.27
CA ALA A 275 -28.01 -26.66 37.57
C ALA A 275 -27.20 -26.94 36.28
N LEU A 276 -27.86 -27.54 35.30
CA LEU A 276 -27.38 -27.66 33.92
C LEU A 276 -28.26 -26.85 32.97
N THR A 277 -28.30 -25.52 33.14
CA THR A 277 -28.83 -24.58 32.14
C THR A 277 -28.03 -23.29 32.13
N ALA A 278 -26.87 -23.29 31.46
CA ALA A 278 -26.28 -22.10 30.83
C ALA A 278 -25.07 -22.56 30.00
N SER A 279 -25.33 -22.98 28.77
CA SER A 279 -24.29 -23.17 27.76
C SER A 279 -23.60 -21.83 27.52
N LYS A 280 -22.52 -21.59 28.25
CA LYS A 280 -21.62 -20.44 28.09
C LYS A 280 -20.77 -20.72 26.85
N VAL A 281 -21.36 -20.47 25.68
CA VAL A 281 -20.64 -20.35 24.41
C VAL A 281 -19.67 -19.19 24.58
N VAL A 282 -18.47 -19.51 25.06
CA VAL A 282 -17.34 -18.58 25.09
C VAL A 282 -16.92 -18.38 23.65
N ALA A 283 -17.50 -17.36 23.02
CA ALA A 283 -16.99 -16.80 21.79
C ALA A 283 -15.55 -16.34 22.04
N GLN A 284 -14.58 -17.20 21.68
CA GLN A 284 -13.18 -16.82 21.60
C GLN A 284 -13.06 -15.70 20.57
N ARG A 285 -13.13 -14.44 21.02
CA ARG A 285 -12.67 -13.28 20.25
C ARG A 285 -11.15 -13.43 20.09
N PRO A 286 -10.61 -13.66 18.89
CA PRO A 286 -9.18 -13.52 18.69
C PRO A 286 -8.85 -12.04 18.92
N LYS A 287 -7.88 -11.73 19.79
CA LYS A 287 -7.26 -10.41 19.87
C LYS A 287 -6.57 -10.12 18.53
N LEU A 288 -7.34 -9.63 17.57
CA LEU A 288 -6.96 -9.11 16.26
C LEU A 288 -6.47 -7.67 16.41
N VAL A 289 -5.48 -7.45 17.29
CA VAL A 289 -4.85 -6.14 17.45
C VAL A 289 -3.70 -6.05 16.44
N SER A 290 -3.74 -5.01 15.59
CA SER A 290 -2.67 -4.54 14.69
C SER A 290 -2.40 -5.34 13.39
N LEU A 291 -3.41 -5.53 12.54
CA LEU A 291 -3.24 -6.11 11.18
C LEU A 291 -3.58 -5.16 10.01
N ALA A 292 -4.12 -3.96 10.29
CA ALA A 292 -4.31 -2.91 9.28
C ALA A 292 -2.97 -2.23 8.90
N SER A 293 -1.98 -2.25 9.79
CA SER A 293 -0.68 -1.61 9.57
C SER A 293 0.15 -2.28 8.47
N SER A 294 -0.02 -3.58 8.22
CA SER A 294 0.72 -4.29 7.17
C SER A 294 0.19 -4.02 5.76
N TYR A 295 -1.03 -3.49 5.65
CA TYR A 295 -1.62 -3.05 4.38
C TYR A 295 -1.17 -1.64 3.99
N LEU A 296 -0.79 -0.83 4.99
CA LEU A 296 -0.36 0.57 4.82
C LEU A 296 1.16 0.73 4.64
N SER A 297 1.95 -0.31 4.97
CA SER A 297 3.33 -0.38 4.52
C SER A 297 3.33 -0.71 3.03
N SER A 298 3.48 0.32 2.20
CA SER A 298 3.88 0.24 0.79
C SER A 298 4.85 -0.93 0.56
N PRO A 299 4.71 -1.71 -0.54
CA PRO A 299 5.71 -2.71 -0.86
C PRO A 299 7.05 -2.02 -1.09
N ARG A 300 7.96 -2.22 -0.15
CA ARG A 300 9.38 -1.90 -0.32
C ARG A 300 9.87 -2.59 -1.59
N PRO A 301 10.50 -1.88 -2.55
CA PRO A 301 11.06 -2.52 -3.72
C PRO A 301 12.24 -3.38 -3.27
N PHE A 302 12.02 -4.69 -3.15
CA PHE A 302 13.11 -5.66 -3.16
C PHE A 302 13.44 -5.94 -4.62
N LEU A 303 14.40 -5.20 -5.17
CA LEU A 303 15.10 -5.59 -6.41
C LEU A 303 15.93 -6.85 -6.11
N HIS A 304 15.29 -8.01 -6.16
CA HIS A 304 16.00 -9.27 -6.33
C HIS A 304 16.33 -9.42 -7.81
N VAL A 305 17.48 -8.88 -8.23
CA VAL A 305 18.15 -9.34 -9.45
C VAL A 305 18.62 -10.77 -9.16
N ARG A 306 17.83 -11.76 -9.58
CA ARG A 306 18.31 -13.14 -9.67
C ARG A 306 19.29 -13.21 -10.84
N THR A 307 20.57 -13.39 -10.53
CA THR A 307 21.55 -13.90 -11.48
C THR A 307 21.17 -15.34 -11.84
N PRO A 308 21.10 -15.72 -13.14
CA PRO A 308 21.09 -17.12 -13.51
C PRO A 308 22.51 -17.69 -13.34
N LEU A 309 22.63 -18.84 -12.68
CA LEU A 309 23.81 -19.69 -12.82
C LEU A 309 23.73 -20.42 -14.18
N PRO A 310 24.86 -20.62 -14.89
CA PRO A 310 24.85 -21.10 -16.26
C PRO A 310 24.93 -22.63 -16.35
N ASN A 311 24.47 -23.18 -17.46
CA ASN A 311 25.16 -24.27 -18.14
C ASN A 311 25.04 -24.09 -19.67
N PRO A 312 26.02 -24.59 -20.44
CA PRO A 312 26.51 -23.93 -21.63
C PRO A 312 25.84 -24.43 -22.92
N ILE A 313 25.83 -23.58 -23.94
CA ILE A 313 26.27 -23.83 -25.34
C ILE A 313 25.68 -22.70 -26.21
N ALA A 314 26.48 -22.27 -27.20
CA ALA A 314 26.20 -21.32 -28.29
C ALA A 314 26.54 -19.83 -28.03
N SER A 315 27.79 -19.54 -28.37
CA SER A 315 28.39 -18.27 -28.84
C SER A 315 27.43 -17.15 -29.25
N THR A 316 27.38 -16.09 -28.42
CA THR A 316 27.35 -14.70 -28.90
C THR A 316 28.20 -13.83 -27.96
N ARG A 317 29.03 -12.96 -28.54
CA ARG A 317 30.07 -12.17 -27.88
C ARG A 317 29.45 -11.20 -26.85
N PRO A 318 29.79 -11.26 -25.55
CA PRO A 318 29.23 -10.33 -24.57
C PRO A 318 29.94 -8.96 -24.66
N LEU A 319 29.14 -7.88 -24.62
CA LEU A 319 29.64 -6.50 -24.49
C LEU A 319 30.41 -6.32 -23.16
N PRO A 320 31.40 -5.41 -23.12
CA PRO A 320 32.24 -5.18 -21.94
C PRO A 320 31.42 -4.69 -20.74
N SER A 321 31.60 -5.39 -19.62
CA SER A 321 30.93 -5.19 -18.32
C SER A 321 31.16 -3.80 -17.68
N HIS A 322 32.05 -2.99 -18.24
CA HIS A 322 32.37 -1.64 -17.75
C HIS A 322 31.25 -0.62 -18.06
N SER A 323 30.54 -0.78 -19.17
CA SER A 323 29.46 0.14 -19.59
C SER A 323 28.23 0.04 -18.67
N ARG A 324 27.90 -1.16 -18.20
CA ARG A 324 26.74 -1.39 -17.33
C ARG A 324 26.88 -0.72 -15.96
N ARG A 325 28.07 -0.81 -15.34
CA ARG A 325 28.34 -0.19 -14.03
C ARG A 325 28.43 1.33 -14.10
N HIS A 326 28.74 1.87 -15.28
CA HIS A 326 28.75 3.31 -15.54
C HIS A 326 27.32 3.82 -15.63
N LEU A 327 26.49 3.16 -16.45
CA LEU A 327 25.08 3.50 -16.63
C LEU A 327 24.28 3.39 -15.33
N GLU A 328 24.49 2.34 -14.53
CA GLU A 328 23.84 2.20 -13.21
C GLU A 328 24.25 3.33 -12.25
N ARG A 329 25.47 3.86 -12.38
CA ARG A 329 25.96 5.00 -11.61
C ARG A 329 25.32 6.30 -12.07
N GLU A 330 25.32 6.57 -13.37
CA GLU A 330 24.71 7.77 -13.96
C GLU A 330 23.22 7.85 -13.69
N VAL A 331 22.49 6.74 -13.84
CA VAL A 331 21.05 6.69 -13.55
C VAL A 331 20.79 6.96 -12.06
N ARG A 332 21.56 6.35 -11.16
CA ARG A 332 21.43 6.58 -9.73
C ARG A 332 21.76 8.03 -9.36
N ASP A 333 22.83 8.58 -9.91
CA ASP A 333 23.29 9.93 -9.60
C ASP A 333 22.33 10.98 -10.19
N PHE A 334 21.74 10.71 -11.36
CA PHE A 334 20.63 11.49 -11.93
C PHE A 334 19.41 11.50 -11.00
N PHE A 335 18.96 10.36 -10.48
CA PHE A 335 17.83 10.32 -9.56
C PHE A 335 18.14 10.99 -8.21
N LEU A 336 19.37 10.89 -7.71
CA LEU A 336 19.80 11.59 -6.49
C LEU A 336 19.89 13.10 -6.70
N GLN A 337 20.31 13.54 -7.88
CA GLN A 337 20.36 14.95 -8.25
C GLN A 337 18.95 15.52 -8.45
N ALA A 338 18.10 14.83 -9.23
CA ALA A 338 16.69 15.17 -9.39
C ALA A 338 15.94 15.20 -8.04
N ARG A 339 16.26 14.29 -7.12
CA ARG A 339 15.72 14.28 -5.74
C ARG A 339 16.16 15.52 -4.93
N ARG A 340 17.42 15.95 -5.08
CA ARG A 340 17.94 17.16 -4.41
C ARG A 340 17.34 18.43 -4.99
N ASP A 341 17.11 18.46 -6.29
CA ASP A 341 16.72 19.67 -7.02
C ASP A 341 15.19 19.86 -7.10
N LEU A 342 14.40 18.78 -7.09
CA LEU A 342 12.95 18.83 -7.31
C LEU A 342 12.10 18.68 -6.03
N LEU A 343 12.67 18.19 -4.91
CA LEU A 343 11.92 17.95 -3.69
C LEU A 343 12.27 18.97 -2.59
N PRO A 344 11.28 19.52 -1.87
CA PRO A 344 11.54 20.39 -0.74
C PRO A 344 12.25 19.64 0.40
N LEU A 345 13.08 20.35 1.17
CA LEU A 345 13.96 19.80 2.22
C LEU A 345 13.21 18.89 3.23
N GLY A 346 11.94 19.20 3.52
CA GLY A 346 11.09 18.36 4.38
C GLY A 346 10.79 16.97 3.81
N ALA A 347 10.56 16.86 2.49
CA ALA A 347 10.35 15.59 1.80
C ALA A 347 11.67 14.80 1.69
N GLN A 348 12.79 15.49 1.49
CA GLN A 348 14.13 14.88 1.51
C GLN A 348 14.42 14.23 2.88
N ASN A 349 14.16 14.95 3.97
CA ASN A 349 14.35 14.49 5.34
C ASN A 349 13.44 13.30 5.71
N TRP A 350 12.20 13.28 5.20
CA TRP A 350 11.27 12.18 5.40
C TRP A 350 11.71 10.91 4.67
N LEU A 351 12.10 11.02 3.39
CA LEU A 351 12.65 9.90 2.62
C LEU A 351 13.96 9.36 3.22
N GLN A 352 14.81 10.25 3.75
CA GLN A 352 16.07 9.86 4.39
C GLN A 352 15.86 9.14 5.74
N ARG A 353 14.77 9.42 6.46
CA ARG A 353 14.37 8.62 7.63
C ARG A 353 13.90 7.22 7.22
N ASP A 354 13.09 7.13 6.17
CA ASP A 354 12.59 5.84 5.67
C ASP A 354 13.73 4.95 5.13
N GLU A 355 14.72 5.52 4.42
CA GLU A 355 15.94 4.83 3.98
C GLU A 355 16.79 4.32 5.15
N ASN A 356 16.95 5.12 6.20
CA ASN A 356 17.66 4.67 7.42
C ASN A 356 16.95 3.52 8.12
N ASP A 357 15.61 3.50 8.11
CA ASP A 357 14.82 2.40 8.66
C ASP A 357 14.83 1.15 7.76
N ILE A 358 15.02 1.32 6.44
CA ILE A 358 15.28 0.23 5.50
C ILE A 358 16.67 -0.37 5.72
N LEU A 359 17.71 0.45 5.84
CA LEU A 359 19.08 -0.01 6.09
C LEU A 359 19.21 -0.71 7.45
N LYS A 360 18.57 -0.18 8.50
CA LYS A 360 18.49 -0.86 9.80
C LYS A 360 17.80 -2.22 9.70
N ALA A 361 16.71 -2.32 8.94
CA ALA A 361 16.00 -3.58 8.72
C ALA A 361 16.81 -4.58 7.88
N GLN A 362 17.61 -4.11 6.91
CA GLN A 362 18.47 -4.94 6.06
C GLN A 362 19.73 -5.42 6.79
N VAL A 363 20.29 -4.63 7.72
CA VAL A 363 21.44 -5.03 8.56
C VAL A 363 21.02 -6.03 9.64
N LEU A 364 19.81 -5.90 10.19
CA LEU A 364 19.29 -6.79 11.24
C LEU A 364 18.67 -8.09 10.71
N GLY A 365 18.20 -8.12 9.45
CA GLY A 365 17.55 -9.30 8.86
C GLY A 365 18.45 -10.54 8.74
N PRO A 366 19.66 -10.45 8.18
CA PRO A 366 20.59 -11.57 8.04
C PRO A 366 21.09 -12.10 9.38
N SER A 367 21.37 -11.22 10.34
CA SER A 367 21.82 -11.57 11.69
C SER A 367 20.73 -12.28 12.50
N LEU A 368 19.47 -11.84 12.40
CA LEU A 368 18.33 -12.51 13.04
C LEU A 368 18.03 -13.89 12.43
N ASN A 369 18.19 -14.06 11.11
CA ASN A 369 18.01 -15.36 10.46
C ASN A 369 19.12 -16.36 10.85
N LEU A 370 20.36 -15.88 11.00
CA LEU A 370 21.48 -16.72 11.44
C LEU A 370 21.28 -17.18 12.89
N VAL A 371 20.86 -16.27 13.77
CA VAL A 371 20.49 -16.57 15.17
C VAL A 371 19.33 -17.58 15.24
N ARG A 372 18.34 -17.46 14.35
CA ARG A 372 17.18 -18.37 14.30
C ARG A 372 17.55 -19.76 13.80
N LEU A 373 18.42 -19.86 12.79
CA LEU A 373 18.96 -21.13 12.30
C LEU A 373 19.84 -21.82 13.34
N GLN A 374 20.64 -21.04 14.08
CA GLN A 374 21.50 -21.56 15.13
C GLN A 374 20.70 -21.99 16.37
N ALA A 375 19.66 -21.24 16.75
CA ALA A 375 18.70 -21.65 17.77
C ALA A 375 17.92 -22.91 17.38
N GLY A 376 17.56 -23.06 16.10
CA GLY A 376 16.94 -24.28 15.57
C GLY A 376 17.86 -25.50 15.65
N ARG A 377 19.15 -25.36 15.29
CA ARG A 377 20.15 -26.43 15.44
C ARG A 377 20.41 -26.79 16.91
N LEU A 378 20.48 -25.79 17.79
CA LEU A 378 20.69 -26.00 19.23
C LEU A 378 19.48 -26.64 19.91
N SER A 379 18.27 -26.35 19.43
CA SER A 379 17.04 -27.03 19.88
C SER A 379 16.99 -28.49 19.40
N ALA A 380 17.49 -28.78 18.20
CA ALA A 380 17.49 -30.13 17.62
C ALA A 380 18.50 -31.08 18.29
N THR A 381 19.56 -30.56 18.91
CA THR A 381 20.57 -31.38 19.61
C THR A 381 20.24 -31.62 21.09
N GLY A 382 19.09 -31.16 21.58
CA GLY A 382 18.61 -31.39 22.95
C GLY A 382 19.49 -30.76 24.05
N ARG A 383 20.45 -29.90 23.71
CA ARG A 383 21.55 -29.50 24.60
C ARG A 383 21.59 -28.04 25.04
N ALA A 384 20.59 -27.21 24.71
CA ALA A 384 20.59 -25.83 25.21
C ALA A 384 19.19 -25.27 25.47
N ASP A 385 19.06 -24.62 26.62
CA ASP A 385 17.90 -23.82 26.99
C ASP A 385 17.82 -22.58 26.07
N VAL A 386 16.99 -22.67 25.04
CA VAL A 386 16.80 -21.66 23.98
C VAL A 386 16.45 -20.29 24.57
N ARG A 387 15.83 -20.25 25.76
CA ARG A 387 15.53 -19.00 26.48
C ARG A 387 16.80 -18.26 26.92
N ARG A 388 17.82 -18.99 27.35
CA ARG A 388 19.09 -18.42 27.82
C ARG A 388 19.93 -17.84 26.67
N PHE A 389 19.85 -18.46 25.48
CA PHE A 389 20.51 -17.96 24.26
C PHE A 389 19.84 -16.68 23.74
N GLY A 390 18.50 -16.65 23.68
CA GLY A 390 17.76 -15.45 23.32
C GLY A 390 18.02 -14.26 24.27
N GLY A 391 18.18 -14.54 25.57
CA GLY A 391 18.55 -13.54 26.57
C GLY A 391 19.94 -12.93 26.35
N LYS A 392 20.95 -13.76 26.01
CA LYS A 392 22.32 -13.29 25.73
C LYS A 392 22.41 -12.44 24.47
N VAL A 393 21.77 -12.86 23.37
CA VAL A 393 21.77 -12.10 22.11
C VAL A 393 21.11 -10.74 22.27
N ARG A 394 20.00 -10.67 23.01
CA ARG A 394 19.31 -9.41 23.29
C ARG A 394 20.16 -8.47 24.13
N ARG A 395 20.91 -9.00 25.10
CA ARG A 395 21.79 -8.23 25.99
C ARG A 395 23.00 -7.67 25.22
N SER A 396 23.67 -8.48 24.40
CA SER A 396 24.80 -8.02 23.57
C SER A 396 24.39 -6.96 22.53
N LEU A 397 23.19 -7.08 21.93
CA LEU A 397 22.67 -6.06 21.01
C LEU A 397 22.34 -4.73 21.70
N LEU A 398 21.92 -4.77 22.98
CA LEU A 398 21.65 -3.56 23.76
C LEU A 398 22.92 -2.91 24.28
N GLU A 399 23.95 -3.71 24.57
CA GLU A 399 25.24 -3.25 25.10
C GLU A 399 26.25 -2.87 24.00
N GLY A 400 25.89 -3.02 22.72
CA GLY A 400 26.80 -2.73 21.59
C GLY A 400 28.00 -3.68 21.51
N SER A 401 28.02 -4.76 22.28
CA SER A 401 29.07 -5.77 22.24
C SER A 401 28.84 -6.68 21.03
N GLY A 402 29.84 -6.76 20.15
CA GLY A 402 29.80 -7.62 18.97
C GLY A 402 29.42 -9.06 19.34
N LEU A 403 28.63 -9.71 18.47
CA LEU A 403 28.18 -11.09 18.69
C LEU A 403 29.38 -12.02 18.91
N PRO A 404 29.36 -12.91 19.92
CA PRO A 404 30.45 -13.86 20.16
C PRO A 404 30.39 -14.98 19.12
N LEU A 405 30.85 -14.70 17.90
CA LEU A 405 31.03 -15.68 16.84
C LEU A 405 32.41 -16.33 17.02
N GLY A 406 32.50 -17.26 17.98
CA GLY A 406 33.68 -18.10 18.17
C GLY A 406 33.87 -19.06 17.00
N LEU A 407 34.65 -18.65 16.00
CA LEU A 407 35.33 -19.54 15.05
C LEU A 407 36.83 -19.47 15.32
N GLY A 408 37.23 -20.06 16.45
CA GLY A 408 38.63 -20.29 16.80
C GLY A 408 39.14 -21.55 16.09
N ARG A 409 39.97 -21.34 15.07
CA ARG A 409 40.76 -22.34 14.35
C ARG A 409 41.70 -23.02 15.35
N GLY A 410 41.56 -24.34 15.51
CA GLY A 410 42.48 -25.14 16.31
C GLY A 410 43.87 -25.14 15.71
N VAL A 411 44.86 -24.71 16.48
CA VAL A 411 46.28 -25.04 16.28
C VAL A 411 46.73 -25.77 17.54
N ARG A 412 46.86 -27.09 17.42
CA ARG A 412 47.68 -27.91 18.32
C ARG A 412 49.14 -27.68 17.94
N ARG A 413 49.99 -27.40 18.92
CA ARG A 413 51.33 -28.00 18.96
C ARG A 413 51.68 -28.29 20.41
N ALA A 414 52.15 -29.52 20.59
CA ALA A 414 52.47 -30.17 21.84
C ALA A 414 53.86 -29.73 22.34
N THR A 415 53.95 -29.62 23.67
CA THR A 415 55.02 -30.18 24.53
C THR A 415 56.47 -30.05 24.07
N GLU A 416 57.29 -29.40 24.89
CA GLU A 416 58.45 -30.07 25.49
C GLU A 416 58.91 -29.34 26.76
N THR A 417 59.23 -30.15 27.75
CA THR A 417 59.84 -29.86 29.05
C THR A 417 61.31 -29.49 28.89
N ALA A 418 61.73 -28.39 29.51
CA ALA A 418 62.95 -28.17 30.30
C ALA A 418 63.05 -26.68 30.64
#